data_AF-A0A0C3AWJ8-F1
#
_entry.id   AF-A0A0C3AWJ8-F1
#
_cell.length_a   1.000
_cell.length_b   1.000
_cell.length_c   1.000
_cell.angle_alpha   90.00
_cell.angle_beta   90.00
_cell.angle_gamma   90.00
#
_symmetry.space_group_name_H-M   'P 1'
#
loop_
_entity.id
_entity.type
_entity.pdbx_description
1 polymer ?
#
loop_
_entity_poly.entity_id
_entity_poly.type
_entity_poly.pdbx_seq_one_letter_code
_entity_poly.pdbx_strand_id
1 'polypeptide(L)'
;MQQTESQPAVRVPSLTHYCYQTVAANLERISSLGFLPYRLAKPILERCPSELLIKLEQEFTEWQSIEYLELIDVEIWQPRCMELLGPNGLESYAQGGTPSSWRREYAKLSMRRQTDVTRASDRVSKFREAQESDQRKAKLTQDLPPIRRKPGSNPLLAISNPAFRKVVADTKRFSTGPTGVHSGYFMRPPRPIGTMPIRNSRSSPVTSVSSPSRSHTSTSSSSPQIPRSTLFIPKARPPG
;
A
#
# COMPACT_ATOMS: atom_id res chain seq x y z
N MET A 1 22.15 -18.45 -50.76
CA MET A 1 21.47 -18.38 -49.45
C MET A 1 20.63 -17.12 -49.43
N GLN A 2 19.32 -17.22 -49.66
CA GLN A 2 18.40 -16.08 -49.59
C GLN A 2 17.55 -16.22 -48.33
N GLN A 3 17.60 -15.21 -47.46
CA GLN A 3 16.74 -15.07 -46.29
C GLN A 3 15.39 -14.54 -46.78
N THR A 4 14.34 -15.36 -46.68
CA THR A 4 12.95 -14.89 -46.81
C THR A 4 12.53 -14.20 -45.53
N GLU A 5 12.57 -12.88 -45.57
CA GLU A 5 12.07 -11.97 -44.54
C GLU A 5 10.54 -12.11 -44.46
N SER A 6 10.05 -12.80 -43.44
CA SER A 6 8.62 -13.00 -43.20
C SER A 6 8.00 -11.71 -42.66
N GLN A 7 7.33 -10.95 -43.53
CA GLN A 7 6.51 -9.82 -43.08
C GLN A 7 5.44 -10.29 -42.08
N PRO A 8 5.22 -9.57 -40.97
CA PRO A 8 4.14 -9.89 -40.04
C PRO A 8 2.80 -9.60 -40.71
N ALA A 9 2.05 -10.65 -41.04
CA ALA A 9 0.69 -10.52 -41.53
C ALA A 9 -0.16 -9.77 -40.49
N VAL A 10 -0.59 -8.55 -40.83
CA VAL A 10 -1.49 -7.74 -40.01
C VAL A 10 -2.85 -8.43 -39.98
N ARG A 11 -3.12 -9.19 -38.92
CA ARG A 11 -4.43 -9.81 -38.70
C ARG A 11 -5.37 -8.79 -38.07
N VAL A 12 -6.47 -8.50 -38.75
CA VAL A 12 -7.55 -7.66 -38.21
C VAL A 12 -8.21 -8.41 -37.04
N PRO A 13 -8.36 -7.81 -35.85
CA PRO A 13 -9.03 -8.46 -34.72
C PRO A 13 -10.49 -8.79 -35.03
N SER A 14 -11.00 -9.85 -34.39
CA SER A 14 -12.42 -10.22 -34.54
C SER A 14 -13.34 -9.21 -33.86
N LEU A 15 -14.60 -9.14 -34.31
CA LEU A 15 -15.63 -8.32 -33.65
C LEU A 15 -15.75 -8.65 -32.15
N THR A 16 -15.68 -9.93 -31.81
CA THR A 16 -15.72 -10.42 -30.43
C THR A 16 -14.64 -9.79 -29.57
N HIS A 17 -13.43 -9.58 -30.12
CA HIS A 17 -12.34 -8.91 -29.42
C HIS A 17 -12.71 -7.47 -29.03
N TYR A 18 -13.28 -6.70 -29.96
CA TYR A 18 -13.71 -5.33 -29.70
C TYR A 18 -14.86 -5.25 -28.69
N CYS A 19 -15.80 -6.20 -28.75
CA CYS A 19 -16.85 -6.31 -27.74
C CYS A 19 -16.27 -6.53 -26.35
N TYR A 20 -15.37 -7.51 -26.19
CA TYR A 20 -14.72 -7.76 -24.90
C TYR A 20 -13.87 -6.59 -24.42
N GLN A 21 -13.20 -5.88 -25.33
CA GLN A 21 -12.42 -4.70 -24.98
C GLN A 21 -13.32 -3.58 -24.45
N THR A 22 -14.46 -3.34 -25.10
CA THR A 22 -15.43 -2.31 -24.69
C THR A 22 -16.07 -2.66 -23.34
N VAL A 23 -16.42 -3.93 -23.14
CA VAL A 23 -16.96 -4.43 -21.88
C VAL A 23 -15.90 -4.32 -20.77
N ALA A 24 -14.66 -4.72 -21.03
CA ALA A 24 -13.55 -4.62 -20.09
C ALA A 24 -13.28 -3.16 -19.66
N ALA A 25 -13.41 -2.20 -20.59
CA ALA A 25 -13.25 -0.78 -20.31
C ALA A 25 -14.39 -0.19 -19.46
N ASN A 26 -15.54 -0.86 -19.39
CA ASN A 26 -16.74 -0.39 -18.69
C ASN A 26 -17.20 -1.35 -17.59
N LEU A 27 -16.33 -2.21 -17.06
CA LEU A 27 -16.68 -3.23 -16.05
C LEU A 27 -17.39 -2.65 -14.83
N GLU A 28 -16.97 -1.48 -14.36
CA GLU A 28 -17.56 -0.81 -13.19
C GLU A 28 -19.02 -0.38 -13.39
N ARG A 29 -19.47 -0.27 -14.64
CA ARG A 29 -20.85 0.12 -15.00
C ARG A 29 -21.77 -1.08 -15.19
N ILE A 30 -21.22 -2.29 -15.18
CA ILE A 30 -22.00 -3.52 -15.35
C ILE A 30 -22.62 -3.85 -14.01
N SER A 31 -23.93 -3.62 -13.89
CA SER A 31 -24.74 -4.17 -12.80
C SER A 31 -25.08 -5.62 -13.08
N SER A 32 -25.36 -5.97 -14.34
CA SER A 32 -25.74 -7.34 -14.71
C SER A 32 -25.22 -7.78 -16.08
N LEU A 33 -24.68 -9.00 -16.17
CA LEU A 33 -24.33 -9.78 -17.36
C LEU A 33 -25.53 -10.53 -17.98
N GLY A 34 -26.67 -10.60 -17.29
CA GLY A 34 -27.85 -11.34 -17.76
C GLY A 34 -27.62 -12.85 -17.94
N PHE A 35 -28.41 -13.48 -18.82
CA PHE A 35 -28.28 -14.89 -19.16
C PHE A 35 -27.17 -15.10 -20.19
N LEU A 36 -25.91 -15.14 -19.71
CA LEU A 36 -24.74 -15.34 -20.55
C LEU A 36 -24.08 -16.69 -20.24
N PRO A 37 -23.83 -17.56 -21.24
CA PRO A 37 -23.11 -18.81 -21.04
C PRO A 37 -21.73 -18.59 -20.42
N TYR A 38 -21.30 -19.50 -19.53
CA TYR A 38 -20.03 -19.39 -18.82
C TYR A 38 -18.83 -19.10 -19.73
N ARG A 39 -18.77 -19.77 -20.90
CA ARG A 39 -17.69 -19.60 -21.88
C ARG A 39 -17.54 -18.15 -22.37
N LEU A 40 -18.66 -17.42 -22.48
CA LEU A 40 -18.65 -16.03 -22.91
C LEU A 40 -18.44 -15.06 -21.74
N ALA A 41 -18.93 -15.43 -20.54
CA ALA A 41 -18.77 -14.65 -19.32
C ALA A 41 -17.34 -14.71 -18.77
N LYS A 42 -16.69 -15.88 -18.80
CA LYS A 42 -15.34 -16.13 -18.27
C LYS A 42 -14.31 -15.02 -18.55
N PRO A 43 -14.06 -14.60 -19.81
CA PRO A 43 -13.07 -13.54 -20.08
C PRO A 43 -13.43 -12.18 -19.48
N ILE A 44 -14.71 -11.92 -19.23
CA ILE A 44 -15.18 -10.72 -18.54
C ILE A 44 -14.92 -10.85 -17.03
N LEU A 45 -15.20 -12.02 -16.46
CA LEU A 45 -14.99 -12.31 -15.02
C LEU A 45 -13.53 -12.34 -14.62
N GLU A 46 -12.66 -12.88 -15.46
CA GLU A 46 -11.21 -12.88 -15.24
C GLU A 46 -10.67 -11.45 -15.06
N ARG A 47 -11.19 -10.49 -15.85
CA ARG A 47 -10.79 -9.08 -15.81
C ARG A 47 -11.52 -8.26 -14.74
N CYS A 48 -12.59 -8.80 -14.18
CA CYS A 48 -13.44 -8.12 -13.21
C CYS A 48 -12.73 -7.94 -11.86
N PRO A 49 -12.70 -6.76 -11.24
CA PRO A 49 -12.14 -6.63 -9.89
C PRO A 49 -12.89 -7.54 -8.90
N SER A 50 -12.22 -8.03 -7.87
CA SER A 50 -12.80 -8.99 -6.91
C SER A 50 -14.04 -8.46 -6.21
N GLU A 51 -14.07 -7.15 -5.92
CA GLU A 51 -15.23 -6.50 -5.29
C GLU A 51 -16.47 -6.54 -6.18
N LEU A 52 -16.29 -6.28 -7.48
CA LEU A 52 -17.40 -6.32 -8.43
C LEU A 52 -17.82 -7.77 -8.70
N LEU A 53 -16.88 -8.71 -8.73
CA LEU A 53 -17.21 -10.14 -8.86
C LEU A 53 -18.10 -10.62 -7.72
N ILE A 54 -17.80 -10.22 -6.48
CA ILE A 54 -18.65 -10.53 -5.31
C ILE A 54 -20.04 -9.93 -5.44
N LYS A 55 -20.16 -8.69 -5.92
CA LYS A 55 -21.46 -8.03 -6.16
C LYS A 55 -22.26 -8.75 -7.23
N LEU A 56 -21.62 -9.07 -8.37
CA LEU A 56 -22.25 -9.84 -9.44
C LEU A 56 -22.76 -11.18 -8.89
N GLU A 57 -21.93 -11.94 -8.16
CA GLU A 57 -22.34 -13.21 -7.54
C GLU A 57 -23.53 -13.09 -6.56
N GLN A 58 -23.75 -11.92 -5.94
CA GLN A 58 -24.91 -11.66 -5.07
C GLN A 58 -26.17 -11.33 -5.86
N GLU A 59 -26.04 -10.63 -6.99
CA GLU A 59 -27.16 -10.23 -7.84
C GLU A 59 -27.63 -11.36 -8.78
N PHE A 60 -26.76 -12.31 -9.12
CA PHE A 60 -27.11 -13.46 -9.96
C PHE A 60 -27.67 -14.64 -9.14
N THR A 61 -29.00 -14.66 -8.98
CA THR A 61 -29.71 -15.83 -8.45
C THR A 61 -29.54 -17.08 -9.33
N GLU A 62 -29.40 -16.92 -10.65
CA GLU A 62 -29.29 -18.06 -11.60
C GLU A 62 -27.89 -18.68 -11.66
N TRP A 63 -26.84 -17.96 -11.24
CA TRP A 63 -25.49 -18.53 -11.11
C TRP A 63 -25.39 -19.51 -9.95
N GLN A 64 -26.41 -19.62 -9.11
CA GLN A 64 -26.48 -20.65 -8.08
C GLN A 64 -26.70 -22.06 -8.63
N SER A 65 -26.75 -22.25 -9.96
CA SER A 65 -26.45 -23.56 -10.53
C SER A 65 -25.07 -24.00 -10.03
N ILE A 66 -25.04 -25.12 -9.30
CA ILE A 66 -23.85 -25.65 -8.61
C ILE A 66 -22.64 -25.74 -9.56
N GLU A 67 -22.89 -26.08 -10.83
CA GLU A 67 -21.86 -26.21 -11.86
C GLU A 67 -21.16 -24.88 -12.20
N TYR A 68 -21.88 -23.75 -12.21
CA TYR A 68 -21.28 -22.44 -12.47
C TYR A 68 -20.42 -21.98 -11.29
N LEU A 69 -20.88 -22.22 -10.07
CA LEU A 69 -20.15 -21.82 -8.86
C LEU A 69 -18.84 -22.57 -8.71
N GLU A 70 -18.81 -23.88 -8.96
CA GLU A 70 -17.59 -24.68 -8.90
C GLU A 70 -16.55 -24.21 -9.93
N LEU A 71 -16.99 -23.93 -11.17
CA LEU A 71 -16.12 -23.41 -12.21
C LEU A 71 -15.57 -22.02 -11.86
N ILE A 72 -16.40 -21.13 -11.32
CA ILE A 72 -15.94 -19.78 -10.92
C ILE A 72 -14.96 -19.88 -9.73
N ASP A 73 -15.23 -20.75 -8.76
CA ASP A 73 -14.35 -20.96 -7.60
C ASP A 73 -12.96 -21.45 -8.02
N VAL A 74 -12.90 -22.44 -8.91
CA VAL A 74 -11.63 -23.01 -9.37
C VAL A 74 -10.95 -22.15 -10.44
N GLU A 75 -11.66 -21.67 -11.45
CA GLU A 75 -11.01 -21.00 -12.58
C GLU A 75 -10.77 -19.50 -12.35
N ILE A 76 -11.53 -18.85 -11.47
CA ILE A 76 -11.43 -17.40 -11.26
C ILE A 76 -10.84 -17.09 -9.88
N TRP A 77 -11.33 -17.73 -8.82
CA TRP A 77 -10.88 -17.42 -7.46
C TRP A 77 -9.53 -18.06 -7.11
N GLN A 78 -9.25 -19.29 -7.57
CA GLN A 78 -7.94 -19.92 -7.32
C GLN A 78 -6.77 -19.10 -7.88
N PRO A 79 -6.75 -18.66 -9.15
CA PRO A 79 -5.63 -17.85 -9.66
C PRO A 79 -5.41 -16.57 -8.85
N ARG A 80 -6.49 -15.92 -8.41
CA ARG A 80 -6.41 -14.70 -7.58
C ARG A 80 -5.83 -14.98 -6.20
N CYS A 81 -6.19 -16.10 -5.58
CA CYS A 81 -5.54 -16.55 -4.34
C CYS A 81 -4.04 -16.75 -4.56
N MET A 82 -3.65 -17.40 -5.66
CA MET A 82 -2.24 -17.63 -5.99
C MET A 82 -1.48 -16.32 -6.21
N GLU A 83 -2.09 -15.35 -6.88
CA GLU A 83 -1.51 -14.00 -7.04
C GLU A 83 -1.32 -13.28 -5.70
N LEU A 84 -2.26 -13.41 -4.76
CA LEU A 84 -2.14 -12.81 -3.42
C LEU A 84 -1.06 -13.47 -2.57
N LEU A 85 -0.92 -14.79 -2.69
CA LEU A 85 0.04 -15.60 -1.95
C LEU A 85 1.47 -15.47 -2.47
N GLY A 86 1.61 -15.18 -3.77
CA GLY A 86 2.89 -15.17 -4.46
C GLY A 86 3.53 -16.57 -4.52
N PRO A 87 4.81 -16.66 -4.93
CA PRO A 87 5.49 -17.93 -5.18
C PRO A 87 5.58 -18.82 -3.92
N ASN A 88 5.73 -18.22 -2.74
CA ASN A 88 5.96 -18.95 -1.50
C ASN A 88 4.68 -19.60 -0.92
N GLY A 89 3.50 -19.05 -1.23
CA GLY A 89 2.26 -19.63 -0.71
C GLY A 89 1.78 -20.84 -1.50
N LEU A 90 2.28 -21.03 -2.73
CA LEU A 90 1.96 -22.20 -3.57
C LEU A 90 2.38 -23.51 -2.88
N GLU A 91 3.54 -23.51 -2.23
CA GLU A 91 4.07 -24.66 -1.48
C GLU A 91 3.20 -25.00 -0.25
N SER A 92 2.63 -23.99 0.41
CA SER A 92 1.75 -24.21 1.57
C SER A 92 0.47 -24.95 1.20
N TYR A 93 -0.09 -24.70 0.01
CA TYR A 93 -1.27 -25.43 -0.46
C TYR A 93 -0.92 -26.81 -1.02
N ALA A 94 0.27 -26.99 -1.59
CA ALA A 94 0.75 -28.30 -2.02
C ALA A 94 0.87 -29.29 -0.84
N GLN A 95 1.15 -28.79 0.37
CA GLN A 95 1.28 -29.61 1.58
C GLN A 95 0.00 -29.65 2.44
N GLY A 96 -0.77 -28.57 2.46
CA GLY A 96 -1.95 -28.40 3.32
C GLY A 96 -3.28 -28.85 2.72
N GLY A 97 -3.28 -29.29 1.45
CA GLY A 97 -4.49 -29.67 0.72
C GLY A 97 -5.26 -28.48 0.13
N THR A 98 -6.09 -28.77 -0.87
CA THR A 98 -6.94 -27.80 -1.54
C THR A 98 -8.05 -27.32 -0.60
N PRO A 99 -8.31 -26.00 -0.49
CA PRO A 99 -9.40 -25.49 0.34
C PRO A 99 -10.77 -25.94 -0.21
N SER A 100 -11.78 -25.98 0.65
CA SER A 100 -13.16 -26.31 0.26
C SER A 100 -13.84 -25.23 -0.58
N SER A 101 -13.35 -23.99 -0.53
CA SER A 101 -13.74 -22.91 -1.44
C SER A 101 -12.62 -21.88 -1.53
N TRP A 102 -12.13 -21.66 -2.75
CA TRP A 102 -11.14 -20.64 -3.07
C TRP A 102 -11.68 -19.23 -2.85
N ARG A 103 -12.97 -18.98 -3.09
CA ARG A 103 -13.63 -17.71 -2.81
C ARG A 103 -13.52 -17.32 -1.34
N ARG A 104 -13.81 -18.27 -0.43
CA ARG A 104 -13.69 -18.02 1.02
C ARG A 104 -12.25 -17.76 1.42
N GLU A 105 -11.33 -18.50 0.82
CA GLU A 105 -9.91 -18.36 1.10
C GLU A 105 -9.35 -17.02 0.60
N TYR A 106 -9.79 -16.57 -0.58
CA TYR A 106 -9.48 -15.24 -1.11
C TYR A 106 -9.92 -14.15 -0.14
N ALA A 107 -11.14 -14.24 0.39
CA ALA A 107 -11.66 -13.27 1.35
C ALA A 107 -10.78 -13.18 2.61
N LYS A 108 -10.34 -14.33 3.15
CA LYS A 108 -9.41 -14.35 4.29
C LYS A 108 -8.05 -13.72 3.95
N LEU A 109 -7.48 -14.09 2.81
CA LEU A 109 -6.18 -13.59 2.36
C LEU A 109 -6.22 -12.08 2.10
N SER A 110 -7.29 -11.60 1.47
CA SER A 110 -7.54 -10.18 1.22
C SER A 110 -7.66 -9.40 2.52
N MET A 111 -8.42 -9.92 3.49
CA MET A 111 -8.55 -9.31 4.82
C MET A 111 -7.20 -9.25 5.54
N ARG A 112 -6.44 -10.35 5.53
CA ARG A 112 -5.09 -10.39 6.12
C ARG A 112 -4.17 -9.37 5.48
N ARG A 113 -4.13 -9.31 4.15
CA ARG A 113 -3.36 -8.32 3.40
C ARG A 113 -3.74 -6.89 3.78
N GLN A 114 -5.04 -6.61 3.89
CA GLN A 114 -5.52 -5.30 4.31
C GLN A 114 -5.04 -4.96 5.73
N THR A 115 -5.11 -5.90 6.68
CA THR A 115 -4.61 -5.69 8.05
C THR A 115 -3.09 -5.48 8.11
N ASP A 116 -2.33 -6.16 7.24
CA ASP A 116 -0.88 -5.99 7.18
C ASP A 116 -0.51 -4.62 6.60
N VAL A 117 -1.24 -4.15 5.58
CA VAL A 117 -1.08 -2.81 5.00
C VAL A 117 -1.42 -1.72 6.01
N THR A 118 -2.54 -1.84 6.74
CA THR A 118 -2.90 -0.85 7.77
C THR A 118 -1.86 -0.81 8.89
N ARG A 119 -1.40 -1.97 9.36
CA ARG A 119 -0.34 -2.05 10.37
C ARG A 119 0.98 -1.46 9.89
N ALA A 120 1.33 -1.65 8.62
CA ALA A 120 2.52 -1.05 8.03
C ALA A 120 2.39 0.49 7.95
N SER A 121 1.23 0.97 7.51
CA SER A 121 0.90 2.41 7.49
C SER A 121 1.02 3.04 8.88
N ASP A 122 0.47 2.39 9.91
CA ASP A 122 0.55 2.88 11.30
C ASP A 122 1.99 2.97 11.80
N ARG A 123 2.85 2.00 11.45
CA ARG A 123 4.27 2.02 11.82
C ARG A 123 4.98 3.20 11.16
N VAL A 124 4.71 3.45 9.89
CA VAL A 124 5.30 4.58 9.14
C VAL A 124 4.87 5.91 9.75
N SER A 125 3.58 6.06 10.07
CA SER A 125 3.05 7.26 10.74
C SER A 125 3.72 7.49 12.09
N LYS A 126 3.81 6.47 12.95
CA LYS A 126 4.48 6.57 14.26
C LYS A 126 5.96 6.90 14.14
N PHE A 127 6.65 6.33 13.15
CA PHE A 127 8.05 6.65 12.89
C PHE A 127 8.23 8.12 12.49
N ARG A 128 7.34 8.64 11.63
CA ARG A 128 7.35 10.05 11.22
C ARG A 128 7.09 11.00 12.40
N GLU A 129 6.12 10.68 13.25
CA GLU A 129 5.82 11.47 14.46
C GLU A 129 7.00 11.49 15.43
N ALA A 130 7.65 10.33 15.64
CA ALA A 130 8.84 10.24 16.48
C ALA A 130 9.98 11.11 15.93
N GLN A 131 10.24 11.03 14.62
CA GLN A 131 11.26 11.83 13.95
C GLN A 131 10.98 13.34 14.05
N GLU A 132 9.72 13.76 13.89
CA GLU A 132 9.34 15.16 14.04
C GLU A 132 9.52 15.63 15.49
N SER A 133 9.16 14.78 16.47
CA SER A 133 9.36 15.09 17.88
C SER A 133 10.84 15.26 18.23
N ASP A 134 11.72 14.43 17.65
CA ASP A 134 13.16 14.51 17.88
C ASP A 134 13.77 15.72 17.18
N GLN A 135 13.29 16.08 15.99
CA GLN A 135 13.68 17.34 15.34
C GLN A 135 13.24 18.57 16.15
N ARG A 136 12.04 18.58 16.73
CA ARG A 136 11.56 19.67 17.60
C ARG A 136 12.42 19.79 18.87
N LYS A 137 12.74 18.65 19.51
CA LYS A 137 13.65 18.63 20.67
C LYS A 137 15.05 19.13 20.30
N ALA A 138 15.60 18.69 19.16
CA ALA A 138 16.91 19.11 18.69
C ALA A 138 16.98 20.61 18.40
N LYS A 139 15.95 21.19 17.76
CA LYS A 139 15.84 22.65 17.55
C LYS A 139 15.76 23.41 18.87
N LEU A 140 14.96 22.93 19.83
CA LEU A 140 14.87 23.55 21.16
C LEU A 140 16.24 23.59 21.84
N THR A 141 17.07 22.54 21.71
CA THR A 141 18.42 22.52 22.31
C THR A 141 19.46 23.39 21.60
N GLN A 142 19.25 23.81 20.35
CA GLN A 142 20.18 24.68 19.62
C GLN A 142 20.02 26.17 19.96
N ASP A 143 18.84 26.59 20.43
CA ASP A 143 18.58 27.97 20.86
C ASP A 143 18.96 28.23 22.33
N LEU A 144 19.45 27.23 23.07
CA LEU A 144 20.00 27.49 24.40
C LEU A 144 21.40 28.12 24.25
N PRO A 145 21.63 29.32 24.81
CA PRO A 145 22.96 29.92 24.80
C PRO A 145 23.94 28.94 25.45
N PRO A 146 25.14 28.74 24.87
CA PRO A 146 26.12 27.83 25.42
C PRO A 146 26.36 28.22 26.88
N ILE A 147 26.01 27.31 27.80
CA ILE A 147 26.25 27.49 29.23
C ILE A 147 27.76 27.77 29.35
N ARG A 148 28.09 29.04 29.66
CA ARG A 148 29.44 29.46 29.97
C ARG A 148 29.87 28.69 31.21
N ARG A 149 30.50 27.53 30.99
CA ARG A 149 31.12 26.75 32.04
C ARG A 149 32.23 27.63 32.62
N LYS A 150 32.03 28.14 33.84
CA LYS A 150 33.10 28.79 34.58
C LYS A 150 34.25 27.77 34.73
N PRO A 151 35.49 28.12 34.34
CA PRO A 151 36.64 27.25 34.56
C PRO A 151 36.75 26.99 36.06
N GLY A 152 36.74 25.72 36.49
CA GLY A 152 36.88 25.33 37.90
C GLY A 152 35.59 24.90 38.62
N SER A 153 34.42 24.91 37.97
CA SER A 153 33.18 24.41 38.60
C SER A 153 33.06 22.89 38.48
N ASN A 154 33.22 22.18 39.59
CA ASN A 154 32.99 20.73 39.67
C ASN A 154 31.57 20.36 39.20
N PRO A 155 31.39 19.46 38.20
CA PRO A 155 30.09 19.16 37.60
C PRO A 155 29.10 18.48 38.55
N LEU A 156 29.55 18.00 39.71
CA LEU A 156 28.71 17.35 40.72
C LEU A 156 27.91 18.34 41.59
N LEU A 157 28.27 19.62 41.60
CA LEU A 157 27.57 20.63 42.43
C LEU A 157 26.48 21.40 41.67
N ALA A 158 26.45 21.32 40.33
CA ALA A 158 25.50 22.04 39.49
C ALA A 158 24.13 21.35 39.33
N ILE A 159 23.96 20.14 39.88
CA ILE A 159 22.66 19.47 39.92
C ILE A 159 21.83 20.14 41.04
N SER A 160 20.95 21.07 40.66
CA SER A 160 20.05 21.80 41.56
C SER A 160 18.89 20.95 42.08
N ASN A 161 18.65 19.78 41.49
CA ASN A 161 17.57 18.89 41.91
C ASN A 161 18.06 17.92 43.02
N PRO A 162 17.55 18.06 44.26
CA PRO A 162 17.99 17.25 45.39
C PRO A 162 17.70 15.75 45.21
N ALA A 163 16.68 15.38 44.43
CA ALA A 163 16.36 13.98 44.15
C ALA A 163 17.46 13.28 43.31
N PHE A 164 18.03 13.99 42.34
CA PHE A 164 19.11 13.45 41.50
C PHE A 164 20.43 13.30 42.27
N ARG A 165 20.69 14.16 43.26
CA ARG A 165 21.89 14.04 44.11
C ARG A 165 21.89 12.74 44.90
N LYS A 166 20.73 12.30 45.38
CA LYS A 166 20.59 11.05 46.12
C LYS A 166 20.89 9.84 45.23
N VAL A 167 20.33 9.80 44.01
CA VAL A 167 20.58 8.71 43.05
C VAL A 167 22.06 8.62 42.66
N VAL A 168 22.73 9.75 42.41
CA VAL A 168 24.16 9.77 42.06
C VAL A 168 25.03 9.35 43.25
N ALA A 169 24.69 9.79 44.47
CA ALA A 169 25.39 9.39 45.68
C ALA A 169 25.23 7.89 45.98
N ASP A 170 24.03 7.34 45.78
CA ASP A 170 23.76 5.91 45.98
C ASP A 170 24.47 5.06 44.93
N THR A 171 24.51 5.50 43.67
CA THR A 171 25.24 4.78 42.60
C THR A 171 26.76 4.76 42.85
N LYS A 172 27.31 5.82 43.46
CA LYS A 172 28.74 5.86 43.83
C LYS A 172 29.12 4.86 44.91
N ARG A 173 28.18 4.52 45.82
CA ARG A 173 28.42 3.51 46.86
C ARG A 173 28.54 2.09 46.30
N PHE A 174 27.89 1.80 45.17
CA PHE A 174 27.99 0.49 44.51
C PHE A 174 29.26 0.32 43.65
N SER A 175 29.95 1.42 43.28
CA SER A 175 31.13 1.35 42.40
C SER A 175 32.47 1.27 43.15
N THR A 176 32.49 1.47 44.47
CA THR A 176 33.71 1.42 45.29
C THR A 176 33.62 0.26 46.29
N GLY A 177 33.77 -0.96 45.78
CA GLY A 177 34.10 -2.14 46.59
C GLY A 177 35.60 -2.18 46.92
N PRO A 178 36.01 -2.82 48.03
CA PRO A 178 37.38 -2.78 48.50
C PRO A 178 38.29 -3.73 47.71
N THR A 179 39.42 -3.18 47.25
CA THR A 179 40.74 -3.80 47.04
C THR A 179 40.81 -5.27 46.59
N GLY A 180 41.31 -5.49 45.37
CA GLY A 180 41.74 -6.82 44.91
C GLY A 180 42.50 -6.79 43.57
N VAL A 181 43.77 -6.37 43.62
CA VAL A 181 44.90 -6.81 42.79
C VAL A 181 44.58 -7.58 41.48
N HIS A 182 44.59 -6.90 40.34
CA HIS A 182 45.06 -7.42 39.04
C HIS A 182 45.20 -6.23 38.08
N SER A 183 46.41 -5.71 37.90
CA SER A 183 47.33 -6.13 36.83
C SER A 183 46.70 -6.05 35.43
N GLY A 184 46.85 -4.88 34.82
CA GLY A 184 47.47 -4.79 33.50
C GLY A 184 46.69 -5.24 32.27
N TYR A 185 45.50 -4.70 32.01
CA TYR A 185 45.04 -4.53 30.62
C TYR A 185 44.31 -3.20 30.47
N PHE A 186 44.99 -2.20 29.89
CA PHE A 186 44.36 -0.98 29.41
C PHE A 186 43.43 -1.34 28.24
N MET A 187 42.14 -1.55 28.53
CA MET A 187 41.12 -1.61 27.48
C MET A 187 41.00 -0.22 26.84
N ARG A 188 41.46 -0.12 25.59
CA ARG A 188 41.24 1.06 24.77
C ARG A 188 39.73 1.31 24.62
N PRO A 189 39.26 2.56 24.77
CA PRO A 189 37.86 2.87 24.54
C PRO A 189 37.47 2.57 23.08
N PRO A 190 36.22 2.14 22.83
CA PRO A 190 35.73 1.87 21.49
C PRO A 190 35.79 3.14 20.65
N ARG A 191 36.39 3.03 19.46
CA ARG A 191 36.42 4.12 18.48
C ARG A 191 34.98 4.45 18.06
N PRO A 192 34.59 5.73 17.97
CA PRO A 192 33.31 6.10 17.39
C PRO A 192 33.25 5.62 15.93
N ILE A 193 32.19 4.88 15.62
CA ILE A 193 31.89 4.37 14.28
C ILE A 193 31.76 5.57 13.33
N GLY A 194 32.59 5.54 12.28
CA GLY A 194 32.67 6.57 11.26
C GLY A 194 31.30 6.83 10.63
N THR A 195 30.96 8.11 10.56
CA THR A 195 29.83 8.65 9.81
C THR A 195 30.04 8.28 8.34
N MET A 196 29.22 7.37 7.81
CA MET A 196 29.19 7.09 6.38
C MET A 196 28.73 8.35 5.63
N PRO A 197 29.41 8.77 4.55
CA PRO A 197 28.97 9.90 3.76
C PRO A 197 27.66 9.54 3.05
N ILE A 198 26.66 10.40 3.22
CA ILE A 198 25.41 10.37 2.47
C ILE A 198 25.76 10.60 1.00
N ARG A 199 25.68 9.52 0.21
CA ARG A 199 25.82 9.56 -1.24
C ARG A 199 24.59 10.25 -1.82
N ASN A 200 24.74 11.53 -2.10
CA ASN A 200 23.74 12.34 -2.79
C ASN A 200 23.69 11.87 -4.26
N SER A 201 22.74 11.00 -4.60
CA SER A 201 22.49 10.57 -5.99
C SER A 201 21.87 11.73 -6.78
N ARG A 202 22.75 12.58 -7.30
CA ARG A 202 22.46 13.55 -8.35
C ARG A 202 22.14 12.80 -9.64
N SER A 203 20.93 13.02 -10.15
CA SER A 203 20.56 13.18 -11.56
C SER A 203 21.29 12.30 -12.59
N SER A 204 20.58 11.31 -13.13
CA SER A 204 20.80 10.86 -14.51
C SER A 204 19.90 11.65 -15.48
N PRO A 205 20.38 11.92 -16.70
CA PRO A 205 19.74 12.82 -17.65
C PRO A 205 18.49 12.19 -18.29
N VAL A 206 17.42 12.98 -18.33
CA VAL A 206 16.24 12.71 -19.16
C VAL A 206 16.64 12.92 -20.62
N THR A 207 16.68 11.84 -21.38
CA THR A 207 16.63 11.86 -22.84
C THR A 207 15.30 12.45 -23.28
N SER A 208 15.38 13.64 -23.87
CA SER A 208 14.33 14.33 -24.60
C SER A 208 13.88 13.48 -25.79
N VAL A 209 12.67 12.93 -25.72
CA VAL A 209 11.95 12.43 -26.89
C VAL A 209 10.93 13.50 -27.28
N SER A 210 11.09 13.93 -28.52
CA SER A 210 10.38 14.95 -29.26
C SER A 210 8.87 14.75 -29.23
N SER A 211 8.14 15.80 -28.85
CA SER A 211 6.68 15.91 -29.02
C SER A 211 6.35 16.28 -30.48
N PRO A 212 5.39 15.62 -31.14
CA PRO A 212 4.78 16.17 -32.34
C PRO A 212 3.67 17.17 -31.99
N SER A 213 3.68 18.25 -32.75
CA SER A 213 2.84 19.44 -32.67
C SER A 213 1.33 19.15 -32.62
N ARG A 214 0.67 19.88 -31.72
CA ARG A 214 -0.77 19.89 -31.51
C ARG A 214 -1.37 21.02 -32.35
N SER A 215 -1.97 20.66 -33.48
CA SER A 215 -2.74 21.59 -34.32
C SER A 215 -4.09 21.91 -33.68
N HIS A 216 -4.43 23.19 -33.69
CA HIS A 216 -5.64 23.75 -33.14
C HIS A 216 -6.81 23.54 -34.12
N THR A 217 -7.91 22.96 -33.64
CA THR A 217 -9.23 23.16 -34.23
C THR A 217 -10.23 23.39 -33.11
N SER A 218 -10.57 24.66 -32.95
CA SER A 218 -11.69 25.18 -32.17
C SER A 218 -13.00 24.89 -32.89
N THR A 219 -13.89 24.11 -32.27
CA THR A 219 -15.29 24.01 -32.70
C THR A 219 -16.21 23.85 -31.48
N SER A 220 -16.86 24.97 -31.14
CA SER A 220 -18.18 25.11 -30.51
C SER A 220 -18.65 24.05 -29.48
N SER A 221 -18.62 24.45 -28.21
CA SER A 221 -19.38 23.84 -27.13
C SER A 221 -20.87 24.23 -27.21
N SER A 222 -21.73 23.30 -27.62
CA SER A 222 -23.17 23.37 -27.35
C SER A 222 -23.50 22.48 -26.16
N SER A 223 -23.79 23.10 -25.01
CA SER A 223 -24.31 22.42 -23.82
C SER A 223 -25.69 21.81 -24.10
N PRO A 224 -25.93 20.52 -23.79
CA PRO A 224 -27.28 20.01 -23.66
C PRO A 224 -27.85 20.43 -22.30
N GLN A 225 -28.88 21.29 -22.33
CA GLN A 225 -29.71 21.60 -21.17
C GLN A 225 -30.43 20.34 -20.69
N ILE A 226 -30.20 19.95 -19.45
CA ILE A 226 -30.99 18.92 -18.76
C ILE A 226 -32.26 19.62 -18.24
N PRO A 227 -33.47 19.16 -18.60
CA PRO A 227 -34.69 19.70 -18.04
C PRO A 227 -34.79 19.36 -16.55
N ARG A 228 -34.82 20.39 -15.70
CA ARG A 228 -35.16 20.28 -14.28
C ARG A 228 -36.63 19.86 -14.18
N SER A 229 -36.85 18.58 -13.88
CA SER A 229 -38.16 18.08 -13.48
C SER A 229 -38.47 18.62 -12.08
N THR A 230 -39.31 19.65 -12.00
CA THR A 230 -39.88 20.15 -10.75
C THR A 230 -41.01 19.22 -10.32
N LEU A 231 -40.72 18.34 -9.37
CA LEU A 231 -41.73 17.57 -8.64
C LEU A 231 -42.66 18.54 -7.88
N PHE A 232 -43.87 18.72 -8.41
CA PHE A 232 -44.97 19.38 -7.73
C PHE A 232 -45.44 18.47 -6.58
N ILE A 233 -45.25 18.91 -5.34
CA ILE A 233 -45.85 18.29 -4.16
C ILE A 233 -47.18 19.03 -3.90
N PRO A 234 -48.36 18.40 -4.10
CA PRO A 234 -49.62 19.03 -3.75
C PRO A 234 -49.74 19.13 -2.22
N LYS A 235 -49.95 20.36 -1.74
CA LYS A 235 -50.17 20.70 -0.35
C LYS A 235 -51.55 20.18 0.08
N ALA A 236 -51.57 19.18 0.96
CA ALA A 236 -52.80 18.65 1.55
C ALA A 236 -53.50 19.74 2.39
N ARG A 237 -54.81 19.87 2.19
CA ARG A 237 -55.72 20.75 2.94
C ARG A 237 -56.14 20.03 4.23
N PRO A 238 -56.08 20.65 5.42
CA PRO A 238 -56.58 20.03 6.64
C PRO A 238 -58.13 19.97 6.63
N PRO A 239 -58.73 18.96 7.28
CA PRO A 239 -60.17 18.89 7.46
C PRO A 239 -60.62 19.93 8.49
N GLY A 240 -61.73 20.61 8.19
CA GLY A 240 -62.53 21.33 9.16
C GLY A 240 -63.61 20.44 9.75
#